data_AF-A0A7J3GBV9-F1
#
_entry.id   AF-A0A7J3GBV9-F1
#
_cell.length_a   1.000
_cell.length_b   1.000
_cell.length_c   1.000
_cell.angle_alpha   90.00
_cell.angle_beta   90.00
_cell.angle_gamma   90.00
#
_symmetry.space_group_name_H-M   'P 1'
#
loop_
_entity.id
_entity.type
_entity.pdbx_description
1 polymer ?
#
loop_
_entity_poly.entity_id
_entity_poly.type
_entity_poly.pdbx_seq_one_letter_code
_entity_poly.pdbx_strand_id
1 'polypeptide(L)'
;HPDYPERGSRVFHIRPVEGSFTFLISGRDAEQMKAGSIVRLIELFNVRVEHTGRDSIVASFYSEPYYDAKKMGAPLIHWLPEGDGLPCEVFMPDGSTVSGLVERSFGSVPIDRVVQFERFGFVRVDSVGEKIIVFFTHR
;
A
#
# COMPACT_ATOMS: atom_id res chain seq x y z
N HIS A 1 -4.96 -12.54 -8.05
CA HIS A 1 -4.53 -11.47 -9.00
C HIS A 1 -5.77 -10.93 -9.71
N PRO A 2 -5.88 -9.62 -10.00
CA PRO A 2 -7.10 -9.03 -10.58
C PRO A 2 -7.65 -9.76 -11.81
N ASP A 3 -6.77 -10.06 -12.78
CA ASP A 3 -7.17 -10.79 -14.00
C ASP A 3 -7.05 -12.33 -13.92
N TYR A 4 -6.49 -12.84 -12.82
CA TYR A 4 -6.15 -14.27 -12.66
C TYR A 4 -6.52 -14.73 -11.24
N PRO A 5 -7.81 -15.02 -10.97
CA PRO A 5 -8.29 -15.44 -9.66
C PRO A 5 -7.63 -16.72 -9.13
N GLU A 6 -7.21 -17.62 -10.04
CA GLU A 6 -6.51 -18.87 -9.72
C GLU A 6 -5.16 -18.64 -9.04
N ARG A 7 -4.61 -17.43 -9.13
CA ARG A 7 -3.38 -17.02 -8.42
C ARG A 7 -3.63 -16.63 -6.96
N GLY A 8 -4.85 -16.89 -6.46
CA GLY A 8 -5.25 -16.65 -5.08
C GLY A 8 -5.65 -15.21 -4.80
N SER A 9 -6.11 -15.03 -3.57
CA SER A 9 -6.46 -13.74 -2.95
C SER A 9 -5.65 -13.54 -1.68
N ARG A 10 -5.52 -12.27 -1.28
CA ARG A 10 -5.01 -11.86 0.03
C ARG A 10 -6.18 -11.30 0.83
N VAL A 11 -6.18 -11.53 2.14
CA VAL A 11 -7.27 -11.10 3.03
C VAL A 11 -6.69 -10.26 4.15
N PHE A 12 -7.12 -9.00 4.22
CA PHE A 12 -6.84 -8.11 5.35
C PHE A 12 -8.06 -8.00 6.24
N HIS A 13 -7.88 -8.20 7.54
CA HIS A 13 -8.95 -8.07 8.52
C HIS A 13 -8.87 -6.68 9.17
N ILE A 14 -9.69 -5.76 8.69
CA ILE A 14 -9.76 -4.40 9.23
C ILE A 14 -10.80 -4.37 10.33
N ARG A 15 -10.35 -4.23 11.58
CA ARG A 15 -11.20 -4.21 12.78
C ARG A 15 -10.92 -2.93 13.56
N PRO A 16 -11.74 -1.88 13.39
CA PRO A 16 -11.57 -0.65 14.14
C PRO A 16 -11.63 -0.88 15.65
N VAL A 17 -10.73 -0.24 16.38
CA VAL A 17 -10.72 -0.17 17.84
C VAL A 17 -11.15 1.24 18.22
N GLU A 18 -12.15 1.35 19.09
CA GLU A 18 -12.74 2.64 19.51
C GLU A 18 -13.19 3.51 18.31
N GLY A 19 -13.66 2.87 17.24
CA GLY A 19 -14.13 3.55 16.03
C GLY A 19 -13.02 4.04 15.09
N SER A 20 -11.77 3.67 15.34
CA SER A 20 -10.61 4.08 14.53
C SER A 20 -9.76 2.89 14.07
N PHE A 21 -9.07 3.04 12.95
CA PHE A 21 -8.10 2.06 12.45
C PHE A 21 -6.94 2.80 11.77
N THR A 22 -5.71 2.38 12.06
CA THR A 22 -4.51 3.02 11.51
C THR A 22 -4.01 2.27 10.28
N PHE A 23 -3.74 3.03 9.22
CA PHE A 23 -3.11 2.54 8.01
C PHE A 23 -1.79 3.27 7.77
N LEU A 24 -0.83 2.53 7.23
CA LEU A 24 0.41 3.07 6.67
C LEU A 24 0.19 3.31 5.18
N ILE A 25 0.65 4.46 4.69
CA ILE A 25 0.59 4.86 3.27
C ILE A 25 1.97 5.33 2.84
N SER A 26 2.21 5.45 1.52
CA SER A 26 3.47 6.02 1.05
C SER A 26 3.61 7.48 1.46
N GLY A 27 4.81 7.90 1.87
CA GLY A 27 5.08 9.31 2.21
C GLY A 27 4.77 10.26 1.05
N ARG A 28 5.06 9.83 -0.18
CA ARG A 28 4.76 10.59 -1.40
C ARG A 28 3.25 10.84 -1.60
N ASP A 29 2.40 9.88 -1.22
CA ASP A 29 0.95 10.09 -1.27
C ASP A 29 0.52 11.04 -0.15
N ALA A 30 1.05 10.87 1.06
CA ALA A 30 0.76 11.72 2.21
C ALA A 30 1.08 13.20 1.95
N GLU A 31 2.23 13.50 1.33
CA GLU A 31 2.66 14.85 0.95
C GLU A 31 1.68 15.57 0.00
N GLN A 32 0.91 14.81 -0.78
CA GLN A 32 -0.06 15.37 -1.73
C GLN A 32 -1.45 15.58 -1.12
N MET A 33 -1.71 15.04 0.08
CA MET A 33 -3.00 15.15 0.74
C MET A 33 -3.20 16.51 1.37
N LYS A 34 -4.46 16.97 1.35
CA LYS A 34 -4.90 18.22 1.97
C LYS A 34 -6.22 18.00 2.67
N ALA A 35 -6.49 18.77 3.74
CA ALA A 35 -7.81 18.80 4.36
C ALA A 35 -8.91 19.02 3.31
N GLY A 36 -9.99 18.24 3.40
CA GLY A 36 -11.11 18.21 2.46
C GLY A 36 -10.90 17.32 1.22
N SER A 37 -9.68 16.88 0.93
CA SER A 37 -9.43 15.96 -0.19
C SER A 37 -10.03 14.58 0.06
N ILE A 38 -10.45 13.90 -1.02
CA ILE A 38 -10.94 12.53 -0.96
C ILE A 38 -9.93 11.63 -1.64
N VAL A 39 -9.59 10.52 -1.00
CA VAL A 39 -8.61 9.53 -1.48
C VAL A 39 -9.25 8.15 -1.41
N ARG A 40 -8.93 7.29 -2.38
CA ARG A 40 -9.34 5.87 -2.36
C ARG A 40 -8.22 4.98 -1.89
N LEU A 41 -8.47 4.24 -0.82
CA LEU A 41 -7.66 3.09 -0.43
C LEU A 41 -8.02 1.94 -1.38
N ILE A 42 -7.05 1.47 -2.18
CA ILE A 42 -7.26 0.43 -3.21
C ILE A 42 -7.88 -0.82 -2.56
N GLU A 43 -8.88 -1.41 -3.24
CA GLU A 43 -9.66 -2.57 -2.76
C GLU A 43 -10.30 -2.43 -1.36
N LEU A 44 -10.45 -1.20 -0.85
CA LEU A 44 -11.08 -0.93 0.44
C LEU A 44 -12.21 0.11 0.31
N PHE A 45 -12.00 1.34 0.76
CA PHE A 45 -13.00 2.40 0.71
C PHE A 45 -12.37 3.77 0.45
N ASN A 46 -13.22 4.77 0.29
CA ASN A 46 -12.86 6.17 0.07
C ASN A 46 -12.91 6.90 1.42
N VAL A 47 -11.89 7.70 1.69
CA VAL A 47 -11.77 8.50 2.90
C VAL A 47 -11.69 9.98 2.56
N ARG A 48 -12.25 10.82 3.44
CA ARG A 48 -12.07 12.27 3.39
C ARG A 48 -10.99 12.64 4.41
N VAL A 49 -9.98 13.37 3.95
CA VAL A 49 -8.94 13.91 4.82
C VAL A 49 -9.54 15.05 5.64
N GLU A 50 -9.53 14.93 6.96
CA GLU A 50 -10.00 15.98 7.87
C GLU A 50 -8.85 16.91 8.23
N HIS A 51 -7.72 16.33 8.65
CA HIS A 51 -6.54 17.07 9.10
C HIS A 51 -5.25 16.36 8.67
N THR A 52 -4.25 17.15 8.26
CA THR A 52 -2.90 16.67 7.96
C THR A 52 -1.93 17.18 9.04
N GLY A 53 -1.31 16.27 9.77
CA GLY A 53 -0.23 16.54 10.71
C GLY A 53 1.15 16.29 10.09
N ARG A 54 2.20 16.42 10.90
CA ARG A 54 3.58 16.14 10.48
C ARG A 54 3.82 14.65 10.20
N ASP A 55 3.32 13.80 11.10
CA ASP A 55 3.60 12.35 11.09
C ASP A 55 2.33 11.51 10.89
N SER A 56 1.15 12.13 10.78
CA SER A 56 -0.12 11.43 10.64
C SER A 56 -1.15 12.26 9.89
N ILE A 57 -2.11 11.55 9.28
CA ILE A 57 -3.27 12.13 8.61
C ILE A 57 -4.52 11.56 9.28
N VAL A 58 -5.41 12.45 9.72
CA VAL A 58 -6.72 12.07 10.25
C VAL A 58 -7.73 12.16 9.12
N ALA A 59 -8.45 11.06 8.88
CA ALA A 59 -9.45 10.96 7.83
C ALA A 59 -10.70 10.27 8.35
N SER A 60 -11.85 10.63 7.77
CA SER A 60 -13.14 10.01 8.04
C SER A 60 -13.55 9.11 6.87
N PHE A 61 -14.33 8.07 7.15
CA PHE A 61 -14.98 7.28 6.11
C PHE A 61 -15.90 8.19 5.27
N TYR A 62 -15.76 8.12 3.94
CA TYR A 62 -16.59 8.90 3.02
C TYR A 62 -17.61 8.04 2.27
N SER A 63 -17.13 7.03 1.56
CA SER A 63 -17.98 6.04 0.87
C SER A 63 -17.17 4.79 0.49
N GLU A 64 -17.84 3.69 0.17
CA GLU A 64 -17.17 2.44 -0.25
C GLU A 64 -16.99 2.31 -1.78
N PRO A 65 -17.98 2.65 -2.62
CA PRO A 65 -17.94 2.34 -4.05
C PRO A 65 -16.75 2.97 -4.78
N TYR A 66 -16.11 2.19 -5.66
CA TYR A 66 -15.08 2.68 -6.58
C TYR A 66 -15.60 3.80 -7.49
N TYR A 67 -16.87 3.69 -7.90
CA TYR A 67 -17.51 4.66 -8.80
C TYR A 67 -17.46 6.10 -8.25
N ASP A 68 -17.62 6.28 -6.94
CA ASP A 68 -17.56 7.59 -6.29
C ASP A 68 -16.18 8.20 -6.44
N ALA A 69 -15.13 7.43 -6.11
CA ALA A 69 -13.75 7.86 -6.29
C ALA A 69 -13.45 8.27 -7.74
N LYS A 70 -13.92 7.46 -8.70
CA LYS A 70 -13.76 7.75 -10.13
C LYS A 70 -14.46 9.05 -10.53
N LYS A 71 -15.70 9.27 -10.07
CA LYS A 71 -16.48 10.49 -10.36
C LYS A 71 -15.79 11.76 -9.85
N MET A 72 -15.10 11.67 -8.71
CA MET A 72 -14.40 12.79 -8.09
C MET A 72 -12.95 12.95 -8.58
N GLY A 73 -12.45 12.03 -9.40
CA GLY A 73 -11.04 11.98 -9.76
C GLY A 73 -10.12 11.76 -8.54
N ALA A 74 -10.63 11.07 -7.51
CA ALA A 74 -9.87 10.82 -6.28
C ALA A 74 -8.65 9.95 -6.60
N PRO A 75 -7.45 10.28 -6.06
CA PRO A 75 -6.28 9.44 -6.23
C PRO A 75 -6.50 8.07 -5.56
N LEU A 76 -6.04 7.03 -6.23
CA LEU A 76 -6.02 5.66 -5.71
C LEU A 76 -4.64 5.42 -5.10
N ILE A 77 -4.61 4.99 -3.84
CA ILE A 77 -3.37 4.74 -3.11
C ILE A 77 -3.32 3.32 -2.54
N HIS A 78 -2.12 2.76 -2.46
CA HIS A 78 -1.88 1.53 -1.72
C HIS A 78 -1.73 1.86 -0.23
N TRP A 79 -1.89 0.84 0.60
CA TRP A 79 -1.89 0.97 2.05
C TRP A 79 -1.49 -0.35 2.70
N LEU A 80 -1.08 -0.30 3.97
CA LEU A 80 -0.89 -1.47 4.84
C LEU A 80 -1.57 -1.21 6.19
N PRO A 81 -2.14 -2.23 6.85
CA PRO A 81 -2.51 -2.11 8.25
C PRO A 81 -1.28 -1.76 9.11
N GLU A 82 -1.45 -0.89 10.11
CA GLU A 82 -0.41 -0.70 11.11
C GLU A 82 -0.06 -2.03 11.81
N GLY A 83 1.23 -2.31 11.97
CA GLY A 83 1.74 -3.55 12.56
C GLY A 83 1.81 -4.76 11.62
N ASP A 84 1.35 -4.64 10.36
CA ASP A 84 1.40 -5.74 9.38
C ASP A 84 2.54 -5.58 8.34
N GLY A 85 3.39 -4.58 8.50
CA GLY A 85 4.54 -4.32 7.62
C GLY A 85 5.78 -5.13 7.99
N LEU A 86 6.43 -5.73 6.98
CA LEU A 86 7.79 -6.28 7.06
C LEU A 86 8.79 -5.32 6.40
N PRO A 87 9.97 -5.06 7.01
CA PRO A 87 11.02 -4.24 6.41
C PRO A 87 11.46 -4.78 5.06
N CYS A 88 11.52 -3.91 4.05
CA CYS A 88 11.90 -4.24 2.69
C CYS A 88 12.86 -3.21 2.10
N GLU A 89 13.87 -3.69 1.38
CA GLU A 89 14.73 -2.89 0.54
C GLU A 89 14.59 -3.30 -0.93
N VAL A 90 14.39 -2.29 -1.77
CA VAL A 90 14.36 -2.44 -3.22
C VAL A 90 15.65 -1.89 -3.79
N PHE A 91 16.43 -2.74 -4.46
CA PHE A 91 17.56 -2.32 -5.28
C PHE A 91 17.07 -1.86 -6.65
N MET A 92 17.39 -0.62 -7.00
CA MET A 92 16.98 0.03 -8.25
C MET A 92 18.06 -0.16 -9.34
N PRO A 93 17.69 -0.09 -10.64
CA PRO A 93 18.65 -0.29 -11.74
C PRO A 93 19.75 0.77 -11.82
N ASP A 94 19.53 1.94 -11.23
CA ASP A 94 20.52 3.04 -11.13
C ASP A 94 21.52 2.84 -9.98
N GLY A 95 21.43 1.72 -9.25
CA GLY A 95 22.27 1.40 -8.11
C GLY A 95 21.79 2.01 -6.79
N SER A 96 20.69 2.76 -6.78
CA SER A 96 20.08 3.28 -5.55
C SER A 96 19.27 2.21 -4.81
N THR A 97 18.99 2.47 -3.53
CA THR A 97 18.15 1.61 -2.69
C THR A 97 16.96 2.39 -2.16
N VAL A 98 15.77 1.82 -2.27
CA VAL A 98 14.54 2.35 -1.67
C VAL A 98 14.13 1.46 -0.51
N SER A 99 14.02 2.04 0.69
CA SER A 99 13.57 1.33 1.89
C SER A 99 12.08 1.58 2.14
N GLY A 100 11.38 0.56 2.64
CA GLY A 100 9.97 0.66 2.98
C GLY A 100 9.44 -0.58 3.69
N LEU A 101 8.12 -0.75 3.63
CA LEU A 101 7.42 -1.89 4.21
C LEU A 101 6.64 -2.64 3.12
N VAL A 102 6.53 -3.95 3.27
CA VAL A 102 5.65 -4.81 2.47
C VAL A 102 4.70 -5.58 3.39
N GLU A 103 3.59 -6.08 2.86
CA GLU A 103 2.64 -6.87 3.63
C GLU A 103 3.29 -8.13 4.24
N ARG A 104 2.83 -8.55 5.41
CA ARG A 104 3.35 -9.73 6.12
C ARG A 104 3.31 -11.01 5.30
N SER A 105 2.28 -11.17 4.47
CA SER A 105 2.12 -12.32 3.58
C SER A 105 3.31 -12.47 2.61
N PHE A 106 4.01 -11.37 2.31
CA PHE A 106 5.17 -11.36 1.42
C PHE A 106 6.34 -12.20 1.95
N GLY A 107 6.43 -12.40 3.27
CA GLY A 107 7.43 -13.27 3.89
C GLY A 107 7.32 -14.75 3.50
N SER A 108 6.29 -15.15 2.76
CA SER A 108 6.11 -16.50 2.22
C SER A 108 6.36 -16.61 0.72
N VAL A 109 6.68 -15.49 0.04
CA VAL A 109 6.89 -15.47 -1.40
C VAL A 109 8.23 -16.16 -1.73
N PRO A 110 8.26 -17.10 -2.69
CA PRO A 110 9.50 -17.78 -3.06
C PRO A 110 10.58 -16.82 -3.56
N ILE A 111 11.83 -17.13 -3.24
CA ILE A 111 13.00 -16.50 -3.88
C ILE A 111 12.91 -16.70 -5.40
N ASP A 112 13.45 -15.74 -6.16
CA ASP A 112 13.39 -15.62 -7.62
C ASP A 112 12.01 -15.35 -8.21
N ARG A 113 10.95 -15.31 -7.40
CA ARG A 113 9.62 -14.93 -7.87
C ARG A 113 9.60 -13.46 -8.28
N VAL A 114 9.03 -13.18 -9.45
CA VAL A 114 8.67 -11.81 -9.85
C VAL A 114 7.24 -11.50 -9.41
N VAL A 115 7.07 -10.38 -8.72
CA VAL A 115 5.82 -9.93 -8.10
C VAL A 115 5.62 -8.44 -8.35
N GLN A 116 4.35 -8.01 -8.40
CA GLN A 116 4.01 -6.62 -8.61
C GLN A 116 3.76 -5.93 -7.27
N PHE A 117 4.54 -4.88 -6.98
CA PHE A 117 4.21 -3.91 -5.94
C PHE A 117 3.28 -2.86 -6.53
N GLU A 118 2.06 -2.78 -5.99
CA GLU A 118 1.01 -1.91 -6.50
C GLU A 118 1.44 -0.45 -6.52
N ARG A 119 1.30 0.18 -7.68
CA ARG A 119 1.72 1.57 -7.99
C ARG A 119 3.23 1.83 -7.93
N PHE A 120 4.04 0.84 -7.59
CA PHE A 120 5.50 0.94 -7.55
C PHE A 120 6.14 0.30 -8.80
N GLY A 121 5.89 -0.98 -9.06
CA GLY A 121 6.43 -1.73 -10.20
C GLY A 121 6.64 -3.21 -9.88
N PHE A 122 7.22 -3.95 -10.82
CA PHE A 122 7.56 -5.36 -10.67
C PHE A 122 8.94 -5.53 -10.05
N VAL A 123 9.06 -6.44 -9.09
CA VAL A 123 10.31 -6.75 -8.38
C VAL A 123 10.57 -8.26 -8.39
N ARG A 124 11.84 -8.68 -8.43
CA ARG A 124 12.28 -10.06 -8.18
C ARG A 124 12.66 -10.21 -6.72
N VAL A 125 12.15 -11.24 -6.05
CA VAL A 125 12.54 -11.59 -4.68
C VAL A 125 13.94 -12.18 -4.66
N ASP A 126 14.84 -11.60 -3.86
CA ASP A 126 16.22 -12.06 -3.72
C ASP A 126 16.47 -12.73 -2.38
N SER A 127 15.94 -12.16 -1.30
CA SER A 127 16.04 -12.72 0.05
C SER A 127 14.77 -12.47 0.86
N VAL A 128 14.42 -13.46 1.67
CA VAL A 128 13.33 -13.42 2.65
C VAL A 128 13.88 -13.86 4.00
N GLY A 129 13.75 -13.00 5.02
CA GLY A 129 14.34 -13.20 6.35
C GLY A 129 13.94 -12.06 7.30
N GLU A 130 14.86 -11.63 8.18
CA GLU A 130 14.63 -10.46 9.05
C GLU A 130 14.34 -9.17 8.28
N LYS A 131 14.95 -9.04 7.09
CA LYS A 131 14.69 -7.99 6.12
C LYS A 131 14.48 -8.63 4.75
N ILE A 132 13.47 -8.16 4.03
CA ILE A 132 13.19 -8.59 2.66
C ILE A 132 14.05 -7.77 1.70
N ILE A 133 14.71 -8.46 0.76
CA ILE A 133 15.50 -7.83 -0.29
C ILE A 133 14.91 -8.21 -1.64
N VAL A 134 14.63 -7.19 -2.46
CA VAL A 134 14.11 -7.36 -3.81
C VAL A 134 14.86 -6.48 -4.80
N PHE A 135 14.86 -6.89 -6.06
CA PHE A 135 15.42 -6.10 -7.16
C PHE A 135 14.31 -5.59 -8.05
N PHE A 136 14.29 -4.30 -8.32
CA PHE A 136 13.37 -3.70 -9.28
C PHE A 136 13.63 -4.23 -10.69
N THR A 137 12.56 -4.50 -11.43
CA THR A 137 12.65 -5.00 -12.80
C THR A 137 12.13 -3.96 -13.80
N HIS A 138 10.84 -3.62 -13.74
CA HIS A 138 10.18 -2.68 -14.64
C HIS A 138 8.86 -2.18 -14.02
N ARG A 139 8.25 -1.17 -14.63
CA ARG A 139 6.97 -0.58 -14.19
C ARG A 139 6.00 -0.48 -15.35
#